data_AF-A0A8T4J1X0-F1
#
_entry.id   AF-A0A8T4J1X0-F1
#
_cell.length_a   1.000
_cell.length_b   1.000
_cell.length_c   1.000
_cell.angle_alpha   90.00
_cell.angle_beta   90.00
_cell.angle_gamma   90.00
#
_symmetry.space_group_name_H-M   'P 1'
#
loop_
_entity.id
_entity.type
_entity.pdbx_description
1 polymer ?
#
loop_
_entity_poly.entity_id
_entity_poly.type
_entity_poly.pdbx_seq_one_letter_code
_entity_poly.pdbx_strand_id
1 'polypeptide(L)'
;MTRGALFVAGTAAALLSVAAPAMASTAQYCGAGRGLTAEVAVQGAIDDAQNSASGDGRFHCELEGQPQIFEIFDDPNFGHIFRASVIMNCD
;
A
#
# COMPACT_ATOMS: atom_id res chain seq x y z
N MET A 1 51.94 -2.77 49.38
CA MET A 1 51.25 -1.46 49.46
C MET A 1 50.52 -1.24 48.14
N THR A 2 49.19 -1.19 48.25
CA THR A 2 48.20 -0.48 47.40
C THR A 2 48.29 -0.50 45.87
N ARG A 3 47.40 -1.34 45.32
CA ARG A 3 46.64 -1.21 44.08
C ARG A 3 46.46 0.23 43.57
N GLY A 4 46.74 0.46 42.28
CA GLY A 4 46.27 1.62 41.52
C GLY A 4 45.47 1.15 40.32
N ALA A 5 44.15 1.20 40.43
CA ALA A 5 43.21 0.94 39.33
C ALA A 5 43.22 2.14 38.37
N LEU A 6 43.42 1.91 37.07
CA LEU A 6 43.10 2.92 36.07
C LEU A 6 41.69 2.70 35.54
N PHE A 7 40.94 3.79 35.59
CA PHE A 7 39.52 3.94 35.36
C PHE A 7 39.11 3.60 33.92
N VAL A 8 37.96 2.93 33.83
CA VAL A 8 37.12 2.77 32.65
C VAL A 8 36.68 4.16 32.15
N ALA A 9 36.93 4.47 30.88
CA ALA A 9 36.31 5.60 30.19
C ALA A 9 35.55 5.05 28.97
N GLY A 10 34.30 4.66 29.22
CA GLY A 10 33.37 4.24 28.18
C GLY A 10 32.90 5.46 27.39
N THR A 11 33.19 5.47 26.09
CA THR A 11 32.54 6.36 25.13
C THR A 11 31.40 5.59 24.47
N ALA A 12 30.33 5.35 25.25
CA ALA A 12 29.04 5.02 24.66
C ALA A 12 28.49 6.30 24.01
N ALA A 13 28.92 6.55 22.76
CA ALA A 13 28.36 7.63 21.95
C ALA A 13 26.87 7.34 21.78
N ALA A 14 26.05 8.14 22.46
CA ALA A 14 24.61 8.10 22.39
C ALA A 14 24.18 8.31 20.93
N LEU A 15 23.72 7.24 20.28
CA LEU A 15 22.90 7.31 19.08
C LEU A 15 21.59 7.97 19.52
N LEU A 16 21.55 9.31 19.48
CA LEU A 16 20.31 10.05 19.60
C LEU A 16 19.50 9.78 18.33
N SER A 17 18.73 8.71 18.40
CA SER A 17 17.69 8.33 17.46
C SER A 17 16.73 9.51 17.30
N VAL A 18 16.93 10.35 16.29
CA VAL A 18 15.86 11.18 15.75
C VAL A 18 14.90 10.23 15.04
N ALA A 19 14.07 9.55 15.82
CA ALA A 19 12.83 8.99 15.32
C ALA A 19 11.90 10.18 15.12
N ALA A 20 12.08 10.91 14.03
CA ALA A 20 11.00 11.72 13.51
C ALA A 20 9.81 10.76 13.33
N PRO A 21 8.59 11.10 13.79
CA PRO A 21 7.44 10.28 13.46
C PRO A 21 7.39 10.23 11.94
N ALA A 22 7.54 9.03 11.38
CA ALA A 22 7.17 8.79 10.00
C ALA A 22 5.66 9.03 9.97
N MET A 23 5.26 10.24 9.59
CA MET A 23 3.89 10.50 9.21
C MET A 23 3.65 9.55 8.03
N ALA A 24 2.98 8.43 8.29
CA ALA A 24 2.46 7.56 7.26
C ALA A 24 1.55 8.43 6.40
N SER A 25 2.11 9.03 5.35
CA SER A 25 1.34 9.86 4.44
C SER A 25 0.45 8.89 3.68
N THR A 26 -0.86 8.92 3.88
CA THR A 26 -1.77 8.15 3.02
C THR A 26 -1.86 8.81 1.65
N ALA A 27 -1.85 8.00 0.60
CA ALA A 27 -2.04 8.44 -0.77
C ALA A 27 -3.16 7.62 -1.43
N GLN A 28 -3.94 8.28 -2.29
CA GLN A 28 -5.03 7.64 -3.02
C GLN A 28 -4.52 7.02 -4.32
N TYR A 29 -4.92 5.78 -4.56
CA TYR A 29 -4.68 5.07 -5.81
C TYR A 29 -6.01 4.62 -6.41
N CYS A 30 -6.19 4.91 -7.69
CA CYS A 30 -7.31 4.40 -8.46
C CYS A 30 -6.89 3.11 -9.15
N GLY A 31 -7.76 2.11 -9.13
CA GLY A 31 -7.55 0.86 -9.85
C GLY A 31 -8.71 0.56 -10.79
N ALA A 32 -8.41 -0.15 -11.88
CA ALA A 32 -9.40 -0.59 -12.84
C ALA A 32 -9.25 -2.08 -13.15
N GLY A 33 -10.37 -2.77 -13.31
CA GLY A 33 -10.40 -4.21 -13.53
C GLY A 33 -11.52 -4.64 -14.47
N ARG A 34 -11.37 -5.84 -15.04
CA ARG A 34 -12.38 -6.51 -15.87
C ARG A 34 -12.48 -7.97 -15.47
N GLY A 35 -13.69 -8.52 -15.49
CA GLY A 35 -13.94 -9.92 -15.17
C GLY A 35 -15.20 -10.46 -15.86
N LEU A 36 -15.32 -11.79 -15.88
CA LEU A 36 -16.55 -12.48 -16.30
C LEU A 36 -17.64 -12.41 -15.21
N THR A 37 -17.28 -11.99 -14.00
CA THR A 37 -18.21 -11.64 -12.92
C THR A 37 -17.80 -10.30 -12.31
N ALA A 38 -18.73 -9.69 -11.57
CA ALA A 38 -18.49 -8.45 -10.85
C ALA A 38 -17.35 -8.60 -9.82
N GLU A 39 -17.31 -9.70 -9.08
CA GLU A 39 -16.29 -9.97 -8.07
C GLU A 39 -14.89 -10.06 -8.68
N VAL A 40 -14.75 -10.75 -9.82
CA VAL A 40 -13.47 -10.86 -10.54
C VAL A 40 -13.02 -9.49 -11.04
N ALA A 41 -13.94 -8.67 -11.55
CA ALA A 41 -13.62 -7.31 -11.99
C ALA A 41 -13.15 -6.44 -10.82
N VAL A 42 -13.82 -6.51 -9.67
CA VAL A 42 -13.45 -5.76 -8.46
C VAL A 42 -12.09 -6.21 -7.93
N GLN A 43 -11.84 -7.52 -7.83
CA GLN A 43 -10.53 -8.02 -7.38
C GLN A 43 -9.41 -7.53 -8.30
N GLY A 44 -9.60 -7.59 -9.62
CA GLY A 44 -8.62 -7.07 -10.57
C GLY A 44 -8.37 -5.56 -10.42
N ALA A 45 -9.40 -4.78 -10.09
CA ALA A 45 -9.25 -3.35 -9.83
C ALA A 45 -8.48 -3.08 -8.53
N ILE A 46 -8.69 -3.90 -7.48
CA ILE A 46 -7.92 -3.83 -6.23
C ILE A 46 -6.45 -4.16 -6.50
N ASP A 47 -6.18 -5.24 -7.22
CA ASP A 47 -4.82 -5.67 -7.55
C ASP A 47 -4.09 -4.59 -8.36
N ASP A 48 -4.76 -3.94 -9.32
CA ASP A 48 -4.22 -2.82 -10.10
C ASP A 48 -3.83 -1.60 -9.23
N ALA A 49 -4.72 -1.20 -8.31
CA ALA A 49 -4.45 -0.11 -7.37
C ALA A 49 -3.27 -0.46 -6.43
N GLN A 50 -3.25 -1.67 -5.88
CA GLN A 50 -2.18 -2.14 -4.99
C GLN A 50 -0.83 -2.25 -5.71
N ASN A 51 -0.81 -2.76 -6.94
CA ASN A 51 0.39 -2.82 -7.75
C ASN A 51 0.95 -1.42 -8.03
N SER A 52 0.07 -0.46 -8.35
CA SER A 52 0.45 0.95 -8.53
C SER A 52 1.03 1.55 -7.23
N ALA A 53 0.37 1.34 -6.09
CA ALA A 53 0.84 1.79 -4.79
C ALA A 53 2.19 1.19 -4.40
N SER A 54 2.41 -0.09 -4.71
CA SER A 54 3.67 -0.78 -4.43
C SER A 54 4.86 -0.16 -5.17
N GLY A 55 4.63 0.44 -6.35
CA GLY A 55 5.64 1.18 -7.11
C GLY A 55 6.19 2.40 -6.36
N ASP A 56 5.39 2.98 -5.48
CA ASP A 56 5.75 4.11 -4.61
C ASP A 56 6.19 3.66 -3.21
N GLY A 57 6.32 2.35 -2.97
CA GLY A 57 6.74 1.79 -1.69
C GLY A 57 5.64 1.73 -0.63
N ARG A 58 4.37 1.73 -1.06
CA ARG A 58 3.19 1.67 -0.19
C ARG A 58 2.56 0.29 -0.28
N PHE A 59 2.39 -0.38 0.85
CA PHE A 59 2.03 -1.80 0.87
C PHE A 59 0.81 -2.10 1.75
N HIS A 60 0.35 -1.11 2.51
CA HIS A 60 -0.86 -1.19 3.29
C HIS A 60 -1.92 -0.39 2.56
N CYS A 61 -2.98 -1.04 2.09
CA CYS A 61 -4.02 -0.40 1.29
C CYS A 61 -5.40 -0.82 1.80
N GLU A 62 -6.28 0.16 1.95
CA GLU A 62 -7.69 -0.05 2.30
C GLU A 62 -8.60 0.58 1.25
N LEU A 63 -9.76 -0.05 0.99
CA LEU A 63 -10.76 0.49 0.08
C LEU A 63 -11.36 1.78 0.63
N GLU A 64 -11.41 2.80 -0.22
CA GLU A 64 -12.17 4.01 0.04
C GLU A 64 -13.55 3.89 -0.60
N GLY A 65 -14.56 3.67 0.25
CA GLY A 65 -15.95 3.55 -0.19
C GLY A 65 -16.24 2.24 -0.92
N GLN A 66 -17.22 2.30 -1.83
CA GLN A 66 -17.68 1.11 -2.56
C GLN A 66 -17.08 1.06 -3.98
N PRO A 67 -16.69 -0.13 -4.47
CA PRO A 67 -16.33 -0.31 -5.87
C PRO A 67 -17.45 0.14 -6.82
N GLN A 68 -17.08 0.82 -7.89
CA GLN A 68 -17.99 1.12 -8.99
C GLN A 68 -17.95 -0.04 -9.98
N ILE A 69 -19.11 -0.58 -10.34
CA ILE A 69 -19.23 -1.77 -11.19
C ILE A 69 -20.09 -1.41 -12.40
N PHE A 70 -19.64 -1.80 -13.58
CA PHE A 70 -20.30 -1.57 -14.85
C PHE A 70 -20.43 -2.89 -15.59
N GLU A 71 -21.66 -3.25 -15.93
CA GLU A 71 -21.96 -4.44 -16.73
C GLU A 71 -22.09 -4.05 -18.21
N ILE A 72 -21.40 -4.77 -19.09
CA ILE A 72 -21.39 -4.55 -20.54
C ILE A 72 -21.77 -5.87 -21.20
N PHE A 73 -22.95 -5.91 -21.82
CA PHE A 73 -23.51 -7.14 -22.38
C PHE A 73 -22.97 -7.52 -23.76
N ASP A 74 -22.41 -6.54 -24.48
CA ASP A 74 -22.09 -6.62 -25.90
C ASP A 74 -20.69 -6.07 -26.23
N ASP A 75 -19.69 -6.35 -25.38
CA ASP A 75 -18.30 -6.00 -25.69
C ASP A 75 -17.86 -6.74 -26.98
N PRO A 76 -17.34 -6.03 -27.99
CA PRO A 76 -17.05 -6.61 -29.31
C PRO A 76 -15.98 -7.70 -29.28
N ASN A 77 -15.19 -7.80 -28.20
CA ASN A 77 -14.12 -8.78 -28.08
C ASN A 77 -14.44 -9.87 -27.06
N PHE A 78 -15.23 -9.56 -26.03
CA PHE A 78 -15.43 -10.43 -24.87
C PHE A 78 -16.89 -10.82 -24.62
N GLY A 79 -17.85 -10.27 -25.36
CA GLY A 79 -19.27 -10.48 -25.13
C GLY A 79 -19.71 -9.84 -23.81
N HIS A 80 -20.31 -10.64 -22.93
CA HIS A 80 -20.74 -10.16 -21.62
C HIS A 80 -19.58 -10.08 -20.64
N ILE A 81 -19.28 -8.87 -20.14
CA ILE A 81 -18.23 -8.62 -19.17
C ILE A 81 -18.65 -7.62 -18.10
N PHE A 82 -17.96 -7.68 -16.97
CA PHE A 82 -17.99 -6.67 -15.92
C PHE A 82 -16.69 -5.87 -15.96
N ARG A 83 -16.81 -4.55 -15.75
CA ARG A 83 -15.70 -3.65 -15.44
C ARG A 83 -15.89 -3.10 -14.04
N ALA A 84 -14.80 -2.89 -13.32
CA ALA A 84 -14.84 -2.26 -12.02
C ALA A 84 -13.78 -1.17 -11.90
N SER A 85 -14.07 -0.19 -11.05
CA SER A 85 -13.11 0.81 -10.59
C SER A 85 -13.19 0.94 -9.08
N VAL A 86 -12.03 1.09 -8.45
CA VAL A 86 -11.89 1.28 -7.00
C VAL A 86 -11.01 2.49 -6.71
N ILE A 87 -11.20 3.07 -5.53
CA ILE A 87 -10.27 4.03 -4.94
C ILE A 87 -9.75 3.35 -3.67
N MET A 88 -8.44 3.38 -3.45
CA MET A 88 -7.79 2.84 -2.26
C MET A 88 -6.91 3.91 -1.61
N ASN A 89 -6.94 3.97 -0.28
CA ASN A 89 -5.96 4.72 0.50
C ASN A 89 -4.82 3.79 0.88
N CYS A 90 -3.60 4.16 0.52
CA CYS A 90 -2.42 3.35 0.79
C CYS A 90 -1.32 4.12 1.54
N ASP A 91 -0.62 3.41 2.42
CA ASP A 91 0.53 3.88 3.20
C ASP A 91 1.76 2.97 3.10
#